data_AF-A0A5M3WY90-F1
#
_entry.id   AF-A0A5M3WY90-F1
#
_cell.length_a   1.000
_cell.length_b   1.000
_cell.length_c   1.000
_cell.angle_alpha   90.00
_cell.angle_beta   90.00
_cell.angle_gamma   90.00
#
_symmetry.space_group_name_H-M   'P 1'
#
loop_
_entity.id
_entity.type
_entity.pdbx_description
1 polymer ?
#
loop_
_entity_poly.entity_id
_entity_poly.type
_entity_poly.pdbx_seq_one_letter_code
_entity_poly.pdbx_strand_id
1 'polypeptide(L)' 'MAQPFLTSKDDYVDRALQGFARSNGDVVTLHTDPTFIRAVAPDPRRRVGIVSGGGSWWHA' A
#
# COMPACT_ATOMS: atom_id res chain seq x y z
N MET A 1 3.13 -19.34 -20.79
CA MET A 1 2.77 -18.15 -19.99
C MET A 1 2.71 -18.59 -18.53
N ALA A 2 3.45 -17.94 -17.63
CA ALA A 2 3.35 -18.25 -16.21
C ALA A 2 2.01 -17.75 -15.66
N GLN A 3 1.38 -18.55 -14.79
CA GLN A 3 0.15 -18.13 -14.11
C GLN A 3 0.50 -17.39 -12.81
N PRO A 4 -0.21 -16.30 -12.48
CA PRO A 4 -0.06 -15.62 -11.22
C PRO A 4 -0.54 -16.51 -10.06
N PHE A 5 0.09 -16.38 -8.90
CA PHE A 5 -0.27 -17.13 -7.67
C PHE A 5 -1.58 -16.65 -7.02
N LEU A 6 -2.32 -15.74 -7.66
CA LEU A 6 -3.54 -15.12 -7.15
C LEU A 6 -4.74 -15.55 -8.00
N THR A 7 -5.87 -15.75 -7.34
CA THR A 7 -7.07 -16.37 -7.93
C THR A 7 -7.95 -15.40 -8.72
N SER A 8 -7.82 -14.08 -8.51
CA SER A 8 -8.58 -13.05 -9.23
C SER A 8 -7.71 -11.84 -9.53
N LYS A 9 -7.78 -11.28 -10.74
CA LYS A 9 -7.04 -10.05 -11.07
C LYS A 9 -7.52 -8.83 -10.29
N ASP A 10 -8.78 -8.85 -9.88
CA ASP A 10 -9.43 -7.71 -9.23
C ASP A 10 -8.93 -7.50 -7.79
N ASP A 11 -8.35 -8.52 -7.15
CA ASP A 11 -7.90 -8.45 -5.76
C ASP A 11 -6.37 -8.27 -5.60
N TYR A 12 -5.61 -8.16 -6.70
CA TYR A 12 -4.14 -8.14 -6.63
C TYR A 12 -3.60 -7.01 -5.76
N VAL A 13 -4.14 -5.80 -5.96
CA VAL A 13 -3.69 -4.62 -5.23
C VAL A 13 -4.06 -4.74 -3.76
N ASP A 14 -5.30 -5.13 -3.48
CA ASP A 14 -5.78 -5.26 -2.10
C ASP A 14 -5.00 -6.32 -1.32
N ARG A 15 -4.73 -7.48 -1.93
CA ARG A 15 -3.92 -8.54 -1.32
C ARG A 15 -2.49 -8.10 -1.08
N ALA A 16 -1.89 -7.41 -2.04
CA ALA A 16 -0.54 -6.87 -1.90
C ALA A 16 -0.45 -5.84 -0.77
N LEU A 17 -1.42 -4.91 -0.69
CA LEU A 17 -1.50 -3.90 0.36
C LEU A 17 -1.72 -4.52 1.74
N GLN A 18 -2.63 -5.51 1.86
CA GLN A 18 -2.86 -6.25 3.10
C GLN A 18 -1.60 -6.99 3.57
N GLY A 19 -0.89 -7.65 2.66
CA GLY A 19 0.37 -8.32 2.97
C GLY A 19 1.45 -7.33 3.40
N PHE A 20 1.60 -6.21 2.68
CA PHE A 20 2.56 -5.16 3.00
C PHE A 20 2.30 -4.55 4.39
N ALA A 21 1.04 -4.21 4.70
CA ALA A 21 0.66 -3.66 6.00
C ALA A 21 0.86 -4.67 7.14
N ARG A 22 0.58 -5.96 6.90
CA ARG A 22 0.82 -7.01 7.90
C ARG A 22 2.30 -7.18 8.22
N SER A 23 3.16 -7.14 7.21
CA SER A 23 4.61 -7.32 7.38
C SER A 23 5.33 -6.10 7.95
N ASN A 24 4.71 -4.92 7.89
CA ASN A 24 5.32 -3.63 8.30
C ASN A 24 4.41 -2.83 9.24
N GLY A 25 3.61 -3.51 10.07
CA GLY A 25 2.59 -2.87 10.91
C GLY A 25 3.13 -1.91 11.98
N ASP A 26 4.43 -1.96 12.24
CA ASP A 26 5.17 -1.01 13.08
C ASP A 26 5.49 0.31 12.35
N VAL A 27 5.51 0.29 11.00
CA VAL A 27 5.85 1.45 10.17
C VAL A 27 4.64 2.05 9.47
N VAL A 28 3.67 1.23 9.06
CA VAL A 28 2.55 1.67 8.19
C VAL A 28 1.16 1.23 8.67
N THR A 29 0.18 2.07 8.39
CA THR A 29 -1.26 1.80 8.53
C THR A 29 -1.91 1.80 7.15
N LEU A 30 -2.66 0.74 6.83
CA LEU A 30 -3.51 0.66 5.63
C LEU A 30 -4.93 1.15 5.96
N HIS A 31 -5.43 2.08 5.16
CA HIS A 31 -6.83 2.47 5.09
C HIS A 31 -7.42 1.91 3.80
N THR A 32 -8.67 1.45 3.83
CA THR A 32 -9.33 0.78 2.68
C THR A 32 -10.57 1.53 2.16
N ASP A 33 -10.92 2.65 2.76
CA ASP A 33 -12.05 3.49 2.35
C ASP A 33 -11.79 4.98 2.73
N PRO A 34 -11.17 5.79 1.84
CA PRO A 34 -10.53 5.39 0.58
C PRO A 34 -9.23 4.60 0.81
N THR A 35 -8.75 3.89 -0.22
CA THR A 35 -7.53 3.09 -0.11
C THR A 35 -6.26 3.95 -0.14
N PHE A 36 -5.51 3.97 0.96
CA PHE A 36 -4.18 4.61 1.05
C PHE A 36 -3.36 4.04 2.22
N ILE A 37 -2.06 4.26 2.19
CA ILE A 37 -1.14 3.92 3.28
C ILE A 37 -0.61 5.18 3.94
N ARG A 38 -0.46 5.16 5.25
CA ARG A 38 0.14 6.24 6.04
C ARG A 38 1.20 5.69 7.00
N ALA A 39 2.23 6.46 7.31
CA ALA A 39 3.17 6.12 8.37
C ALA A 39 2.50 6.13 9.76
N VAL A 40 2.80 5.14 10.60
CA VAL A 40 2.28 5.03 11.97
C VAL A 40 2.81 6.15 12.86
N ALA A 41 4.12 6.44 12.77
CA ALA A 41 4.80 7.43 13.60
C ALA A 41 5.48 8.51 12.74
N PRO A 42 4.72 9.46 12.16
CA PRO A 42 5.31 10.62 11.50
C PRO A 42 6.05 11.50 12.53
N ASP A 43 7.16 12.12 12.13
CA ASP A 43 7.91 13.04 13.01
C ASP A 43 6.99 14.19 13.46
N PRO A 44 6.81 14.43 14.77
CA PRO A 44 5.93 15.48 15.28
C PRO A 44 6.38 16.90 14.90
N ARG A 45 7.65 17.09 14.51
CA ARG A 45 8.19 18.36 14.02
C ARG A 45 7.94 18.55 12.51
N ARG A 46 7.38 17.56 11.82
CA ARG A 46 7.13 17.63 10.37
C ARG A 46 6.07 18.68 10.06
N ARG A 47 6.48 19.73 9.35
CA ARG A 47 5.63 20.85 8.93
C ARG A 47 4.99 20.64 7.55
N VAL A 48 5.58 19.77 6.72
CA VAL A 48 5.17 19.51 5.34
C VAL A 48 5.00 18.00 5.15
N GLY A 49 3.82 17.60 4.66
CA GLY A 49 3.52 16.21 4.29
C GLY A 49 4.10 15.87 2.92
N ILE A 50 4.65 14.65 2.78
CA ILE A 50 5.03 14.09 1.49
C ILE A 50 3.99 13.05 1.14
N VAL A 51 3.36 13.21 -0.02
CA VAL A 51 2.34 12.30 -0.55
C VAL A 51 2.74 11.89 -1.96
N SER A 52 2.66 10.60 -2.23
CA SER A 52 2.88 10.02 -3.56
C SER A 52 1.83 8.94 -3.81
N GLY A 53 1.59 8.61 -5.07
CA GLY A 53 0.62 7.63 -5.50
C GLY A 53 0.63 7.43 -7.01
N GLY A 54 -0.13 6.45 -7.48
CA GLY A 54 -0.23 6.09 -8.88
C GLY A 54 -0.90 4.73 -9.06
N GLY A 55 -0.94 4.22 -10.30
CA GLY A 55 -1.35 2.84 -10.56
C GLY A 55 -0.39 1.84 -9.91
N SER A 56 -0.93 0.73 -9.40
CA SER A 56 -0.16 -0.35 -8.75
C SER A 56 0.81 -1.09 -9.69
N TRP A 57 0.53 -1.03 -10.99
CA TRP A 57 1.43 -1.43 -12.06
C TRP A 57 2.42 -0.30 -12.39
N TRP A 58 3.72 -0.57 -12.25
CA TRP A 58 4.77 0.29 -12.77
C TRP A 58 5.27 -0.28 -14.09
N HIS A 59 4.74 0.21 -15.20
CA HIS A 59 5.34 0.14 -16.52
C HIS A 59 5.05 1.46 -17.24
N ALA A 60 6.12 2.11 -17.70
CA ALA A 60 6.07 3.12 -18.75
C ALA A 60 6.05 2.43 -20.12
#